data_AF-A0A1A9CX43-F1
#
_entry.id   AF-A0A1A9CX43-F1
#
_cell.length_a   1.000
_cell.length_b   1.000
_cell.length_c   1.000
_cell.angle_alpha   90.00
_cell.angle_beta   90.00
_cell.angle_gamma   90.00
#
_symmetry.space_group_name_H-M   'P 1'
#
loop_
_entity.id
_entity.type
_entity.pdbx_description
1 polymer ?
#
loop_
_entity_poly.entity_id
_entity_poly.type
_entity_poly.pdbx_seq_one_letter_code
_entity_poly.pdbx_strand_id
1 'polypeptide(L)'
;MTALFSTLKPQVPDTLAPADRWQQHGVCRSEDPALFFPDGTTGHWLAQVEEAKAVCHRCPVRETCLQEALDRAEPAGIWGGLTEPERARIRRRRYRRPSPVKAPRTAQERAREAYDTHTVDVGGGHREWRGGPIRIDGVMHSEKQATWVAIRGERPTGALITQCGHKGCVTPAHQSQTRSTNGRKAA
;
A
#
# COMPACT_ATOMS: atom_id res chain seq x y z
N MET A 1 -21.70 -22.88 -52.07
CA MET A 1 -21.57 -23.46 -50.71
C MET A 1 -20.84 -22.42 -49.87
N THR A 2 -21.57 -21.42 -49.37
CA THR A 2 -20.99 -20.22 -48.76
C THR A 2 -21.41 -20.17 -47.30
N ALA A 3 -20.43 -19.88 -46.44
CA ALA A 3 -20.41 -20.15 -45.01
C ALA A 3 -21.53 -19.48 -44.21
N LEU A 4 -22.08 -20.22 -43.25
CA LEU A 4 -22.90 -19.72 -42.15
C LEU A 4 -21.99 -19.39 -40.96
N PHE A 5 -21.71 -18.11 -40.74
CA PHE A 5 -21.29 -17.60 -39.44
C PHE A 5 -22.09 -16.34 -39.14
N SER A 6 -23.25 -16.53 -38.51
CA SER A 6 -24.00 -15.45 -37.88
C SER A 6 -23.76 -15.53 -36.38
N THR A 7 -22.89 -14.68 -35.87
CA THR A 7 -22.72 -14.41 -34.45
C THR A 7 -24.02 -13.86 -33.88
N LEU A 8 -24.85 -14.73 -33.30
CA LEU A 8 -25.90 -14.28 -32.39
C LEU A 8 -25.21 -13.71 -31.13
N LYS A 9 -25.16 -12.38 -31.05
CA LYS A 9 -25.12 -11.69 -29.76
C LYS A 9 -26.39 -12.08 -29.00
N PRO A 10 -26.33 -12.68 -27.80
CA PRO A 10 -27.52 -12.77 -26.97
C PRO A 10 -27.98 -11.35 -26.65
N GLN A 11 -29.20 -11.03 -27.07
CA GLN A 11 -29.89 -9.78 -26.77
C GLN A 11 -30.24 -9.82 -25.29
N VAL A 12 -29.51 -9.07 -24.47
CA VAL A 12 -29.86 -8.88 -23.06
C VAL A 12 -31.03 -7.90 -23.03
N PRO A 13 -32.24 -8.29 -22.59
CA PRO A 13 -33.33 -7.33 -22.49
C PRO A 13 -33.02 -6.37 -21.35
N ASP A 14 -32.78 -5.12 -21.74
CA ASP A 14 -32.61 -3.98 -20.86
C ASP A 14 -34.00 -3.54 -20.40
N THR A 15 -34.50 -4.06 -19.27
CA THR A 15 -35.68 -3.50 -18.61
C THR A 15 -35.67 -3.76 -17.11
N LEU A 16 -35.53 -2.68 -16.35
CA LEU A 16 -35.74 -2.56 -14.91
C LEU A 16 -37.17 -2.97 -14.54
N ALA A 17 -37.41 -4.27 -14.34
CA ALA A 17 -38.50 -4.71 -13.48
C ALA A 17 -38.27 -4.09 -12.07
N PRO A 18 -39.33 -3.68 -11.34
CA PRO A 18 -39.16 -3.25 -9.96
C PRO A 18 -38.44 -4.37 -9.23
N ALA A 19 -37.22 -4.09 -8.75
CA ALA A 19 -36.27 -5.06 -8.17
C ALA A 19 -36.96 -6.37 -7.85
N ASP A 20 -36.82 -7.36 -8.75
CA ASP A 20 -37.45 -8.68 -8.58
C ASP A 20 -37.34 -9.02 -7.10
N ARG A 21 -38.48 -9.32 -6.45
CA ARG A 21 -38.56 -9.55 -5.00
C ARG A 21 -37.74 -10.79 -4.65
N TRP A 22 -36.43 -10.66 -4.70
CA TRP A 22 -35.45 -11.74 -4.63
C TRP A 22 -35.56 -12.43 -3.27
N GLN A 23 -36.04 -11.70 -2.26
CA GLN A 23 -36.36 -12.24 -0.94
C GLN A 23 -37.37 -13.38 -1.01
N GLN A 24 -38.25 -13.44 -2.02
CA GLN A 24 -39.22 -14.52 -2.21
C GLN A 24 -38.55 -15.85 -2.62
N HIS A 25 -37.38 -15.79 -3.24
CA HIS A 25 -36.61 -16.95 -3.67
C HIS A 25 -35.57 -17.40 -2.63
N GLY A 26 -35.58 -16.80 -1.44
CA GLY A 26 -34.68 -17.14 -0.34
C GLY A 26 -35.04 -18.48 0.31
N VAL A 27 -34.09 -19.41 0.37
CA VAL A 27 -34.26 -20.69 1.08
C VAL A 27 -34.47 -20.49 2.59
N CYS A 28 -33.93 -19.42 3.17
CA CYS A 28 -34.13 -19.08 4.58
C CYS A 28 -35.59 -18.88 5.00
N ARG A 29 -36.53 -18.69 4.05
CA ARG A 29 -37.96 -18.54 4.34
C ARG A 29 -38.59 -19.80 4.91
N SER A 30 -38.01 -20.97 4.68
CA SER A 30 -38.49 -22.25 5.23
C SER A 30 -37.81 -22.63 6.55
N GLU A 31 -36.94 -21.78 7.08
CA GLU A 31 -36.20 -22.00 8.31
C GLU A 31 -36.70 -21.07 9.43
N ASP A 32 -36.29 -21.33 10.68
CA ASP A 32 -36.54 -20.41 11.80
C ASP A 32 -35.76 -19.09 11.61
N PRO A 33 -36.41 -17.91 11.65
CA PRO A 33 -35.72 -16.63 11.61
C PRO A 33 -34.64 -16.48 12.70
N ALA A 34 -34.82 -17.05 13.88
CA ALA A 34 -33.86 -16.97 14.98
C ALA A 34 -32.51 -17.59 14.61
N LEU A 35 -32.47 -18.55 13.68
CA LEU A 35 -31.24 -19.16 13.16
C LEU A 35 -30.29 -18.10 12.56
N PHE A 36 -30.83 -17.09 11.89
CA PHE A 36 -30.05 -16.06 11.19
C PHE A 36 -29.71 -14.85 12.07
N PHE A 37 -30.29 -14.75 13.26
CA PHE A 37 -30.02 -13.68 14.23
C PHE A 37 -29.53 -14.26 15.55
N PRO A 38 -28.36 -14.91 15.54
CA PRO A 38 -27.80 -15.44 16.76
C PRO A 38 -27.45 -14.27 17.72
N ASP A 39 -27.50 -14.49 19.04
CA ASP A 39 -27.39 -13.46 20.09
C ASP A 39 -25.99 -13.35 20.76
N GLY A 40 -25.10 -14.31 20.51
CA GLY A 40 -23.69 -14.29 20.92
C GLY A 40 -23.44 -14.72 22.37
N THR A 41 -24.51 -15.01 23.12
CA THR A 41 -24.46 -15.29 24.56
C THR A 41 -24.56 -16.78 24.87
N THR A 42 -24.94 -17.60 23.89
CA THR A 42 -25.13 -19.04 24.05
C THR A 42 -23.87 -19.82 23.63
N GLY A 43 -23.51 -20.87 24.37
CA GLY A 43 -22.38 -21.76 24.04
C GLY A 43 -22.48 -22.46 22.67
N HIS A 44 -23.65 -22.42 22.03
CA HIS A 44 -23.93 -22.98 20.71
C HIS A 44 -23.85 -21.94 19.58
N TRP A 45 -23.43 -20.71 19.85
CA TRP A 45 -23.31 -19.63 18.85
C TRP A 45 -22.63 -20.08 17.56
N LEU A 46 -21.48 -20.75 17.67
CA LEU A 46 -20.70 -21.15 16.50
C LEU A 46 -21.46 -22.17 15.66
N ALA A 47 -22.13 -23.14 16.29
CA ALA A 47 -22.93 -24.14 15.58
C ALA A 47 -24.12 -23.48 14.86
N GLN A 48 -24.80 -22.54 15.51
CA GLN A 48 -25.90 -21.78 14.91
C GLN A 48 -25.44 -20.94 13.71
N VAL A 49 -24.26 -20.30 13.81
CA VAL A 49 -23.66 -19.55 12.70
C VAL A 49 -23.33 -20.47 11.52
N GLU A 50 -22.70 -21.63 11.78
CA GLU A 50 -22.35 -22.57 10.72
C GLU A 50 -23.59 -23.17 10.05
N GLU A 51 -24.64 -23.48 10.82
CA GLU A 51 -25.92 -23.96 10.29
C GLU A 51 -26.59 -22.89 9.40
N ALA A 52 -26.69 -21.64 9.86
CA ALA A 52 -27.24 -20.55 9.08
C ALA A 52 -26.43 -20.29 7.78
N LYS A 53 -25.10 -20.40 7.85
CA LYS A 53 -24.23 -20.31 6.68
C LYS A 53 -24.48 -21.45 5.70
N ALA A 54 -24.66 -22.68 6.18
CA ALA A 54 -25.00 -23.82 5.33
C ALA A 54 -26.31 -23.60 4.55
N VAL A 55 -27.34 -23.03 5.19
CA VAL A 55 -28.57 -22.62 4.50
C VAL A 55 -28.29 -21.56 3.44
N CYS A 56 -27.46 -20.56 3.75
CA CYS A 56 -27.10 -19.53 2.79
C CYS A 56 -26.34 -20.09 1.57
N HIS A 57 -25.47 -21.08 1.75
CA HIS A 57 -24.67 -21.67 0.67
C HIS A 57 -25.50 -22.39 -0.40
N ARG A 58 -26.67 -22.91 -0.04
CA ARG A 58 -27.63 -23.53 -0.98
C ARG A 58 -28.67 -22.54 -1.54
N CYS A 59 -28.62 -21.27 -1.15
CA CYS A 59 -29.63 -20.28 -1.51
C CYS A 59 -29.32 -19.63 -2.88
N PRO A 60 -30.26 -19.63 -3.85
CA PRO A 60 -30.01 -19.11 -5.20
C PRO A 60 -29.82 -17.59 -5.24
N VAL A 61 -30.35 -16.86 -4.26
CA VAL A 61 -30.26 -15.40 -4.14
C VAL A 61 -29.18 -14.93 -3.18
N ARG A 62 -28.23 -15.81 -2.82
CA ARG A 62 -27.18 -15.52 -1.84
C ARG A 62 -26.38 -14.26 -2.18
N GLU A 63 -25.99 -14.08 -3.44
CA GLU A 63 -25.18 -12.95 -3.89
C GLU A 63 -25.95 -11.63 -3.81
N THR A 64 -27.20 -11.61 -4.32
CA THR A 64 -28.10 -10.45 -4.23
C THR A 64 -28.38 -10.07 -2.78
N CYS A 65 -28.63 -11.08 -1.92
CA CYS A 65 -28.81 -10.89 -0.48
C CYS A 65 -27.59 -10.25 0.19
N LEU A 66 -26.39 -10.73 -0.13
CA LEU A 66 -25.16 -10.15 0.41
C LEU A 66 -24.98 -8.70 -0.06
N GLN A 67 -25.21 -8.43 -1.34
CA GLN A 67 -25.00 -7.10 -1.91
C GLN A 67 -25.95 -6.07 -1.30
N GLU A 68 -27.25 -6.40 -1.19
CA GLU A 68 -28.23 -5.55 -0.50
C GLU A 68 -27.86 -5.31 0.96
N ALA A 69 -27.39 -6.34 1.68
CA ALA A 69 -26.98 -6.21 3.08
C ALA A 69 -25.70 -5.36 3.26
N LEU A 70 -24.79 -5.38 2.28
CA LEU A 70 -23.61 -4.53 2.28
C LEU A 70 -23.97 -3.07 1.99
N ASP A 71 -24.88 -2.84 1.05
CA ASP A 71 -25.30 -1.50 0.61
C ASP A 71 -26.11 -0.78 1.69
N ARG A 72 -27.01 -1.51 2.39
CA ARG A 72 -27.80 -1.00 3.52
C ARG A 72 -27.03 -0.98 4.84
N ALA A 73 -25.82 -1.54 4.85
CA ALA A 73 -25.01 -1.75 6.05
C ALA A 73 -25.80 -2.44 7.19
N GLU A 74 -26.50 -3.53 6.86
CA GLU A 74 -27.36 -4.25 7.81
C GLU A 74 -26.60 -4.58 9.11
N PRO A 75 -27.13 -4.17 10.29
CA PRO A 75 -26.36 -4.09 11.54
C PRO A 75 -26.28 -5.42 12.31
N ALA A 76 -27.07 -6.43 11.91
CA ALA A 76 -27.15 -7.68 12.64
C ALA A 76 -27.39 -8.86 11.70
N GLY A 77 -27.26 -10.07 12.26
CA GLY A 77 -27.60 -11.32 11.61
C GLY A 77 -26.68 -11.75 10.47
N ILE A 78 -27.04 -12.88 9.88
CA ILE A 78 -26.31 -13.55 8.80
C ILE A 78 -27.03 -13.28 7.48
N TRP A 79 -26.33 -12.59 6.58
CA TRP A 79 -26.85 -12.18 5.27
C TRP A 79 -25.91 -12.67 4.18
N GLY A 80 -26.46 -13.37 3.18
CA GLY A 80 -25.66 -13.96 2.09
C GLY A 80 -24.55 -14.92 2.56
N GLY A 81 -24.72 -15.52 3.75
CA GLY A 81 -23.74 -16.40 4.39
C GLY A 81 -22.60 -15.68 5.11
N LEU A 82 -22.73 -14.38 5.39
CA LEU A 82 -21.76 -13.63 6.19
C LEU A 82 -22.40 -13.03 7.43
N THR A 83 -21.69 -13.12 8.55
CA THR A 83 -21.98 -12.43 9.81
C THR A 83 -21.73 -10.92 9.68
N GLU A 84 -22.26 -10.12 10.60
CA GLU A 84 -22.00 -8.67 10.65
C GLU A 84 -20.48 -8.35 10.64
N PRO A 85 -19.62 -9.00 11.46
CA PRO A 85 -18.20 -8.67 11.47
C PRO A 85 -17.49 -8.99 10.15
N GLU A 86 -17.92 -10.05 9.47
CA GLU A 86 -17.40 -10.41 8.13
C GLU A 86 -17.81 -9.37 7.09
N ARG A 87 -19.08 -8.93 7.09
CA ARG A 87 -19.56 -7.83 6.22
C ARG A 87 -18.84 -6.52 6.53
N ALA A 88 -18.61 -6.21 7.81
CA ALA A 88 -17.86 -5.03 8.23
C ALA A 88 -16.42 -5.02 7.69
N ARG A 89 -15.75 -6.18 7.66
CA ARG A 89 -14.42 -6.31 7.05
C ARG A 89 -14.45 -6.03 5.55
N ILE A 90 -15.48 -6.50 4.83
CA ILE A 90 -15.65 -6.20 3.40
C ILE A 90 -15.86 -4.70 3.19
N ARG A 91 -16.78 -4.07 3.94
CA ARG A 91 -17.01 -2.61 3.87
C ARG A 91 -15.72 -1.84 4.14
N ARG A 92 -14.99 -2.19 5.22
CA ARG A 92 -13.70 -1.56 5.54
C ARG A 92 -12.68 -1.70 4.41
N ARG A 93 -12.61 -2.85 3.73
CA ARG A 93 -11.73 -3.03 2.57
C ARG A 93 -12.16 -2.19 1.36
N ARG A 94 -13.47 -2.13 1.06
CA ARG A 94 -14.03 -1.27 -0.02
C ARG A 94 -13.72 0.21 0.23
N TYR A 95 -13.82 0.67 1.48
CA TYR A 95 -13.61 2.07 1.86
C TYR A 95 -12.19 2.40 2.33
N ARG A 96 -11.29 1.42 2.45
CA ARG A 96 -9.89 1.67 2.78
C ARG A 96 -9.25 2.32 1.57
N ARG A 97 -9.19 3.66 1.59
CA ARG A 97 -8.24 4.38 0.73
C ARG A 97 -6.86 3.76 1.01
N PRO A 98 -6.12 3.28 -0.01
CA PRO A 98 -4.74 2.90 0.21
C PRO A 98 -4.06 4.09 0.86
N SER A 99 -3.41 3.88 2.01
CA SER A 99 -2.59 4.92 2.62
C SER A 99 -1.62 5.39 1.55
N PRO A 100 -1.43 6.71 1.36
CA PRO A 100 -0.42 7.18 0.42
C PRO A 100 0.92 6.54 0.82
N VAL A 101 1.43 5.66 -0.04
CA VAL A 101 2.76 5.08 0.14
C VAL A 101 3.72 6.27 0.07
N LYS A 102 4.54 6.49 1.11
CA LYS A 102 5.54 7.57 1.07
C LYS A 102 6.41 7.35 -0.17
N ALA A 103 6.59 8.40 -0.97
CA ALA A 103 7.47 8.34 -2.12
C ALA A 103 8.86 7.82 -1.69
N PRO A 104 9.55 7.04 -2.53
CA PRO A 104 10.89 6.59 -2.21
C PRO A 104 11.80 7.82 -1.97
N ARG A 105 12.52 7.84 -0.84
CA ARG A 105 13.51 8.90 -0.54
C ARG A 105 14.53 8.98 -1.68
N THR A 106 14.86 10.20 -2.09
CA THR A 106 15.93 10.50 -3.07
C THR A 106 17.31 10.20 -2.47
N ALA A 107 18.32 10.04 -3.33
CA ALA A 107 19.72 9.92 -2.91
C ALA A 107 20.15 11.07 -1.97
N GLN A 108 19.72 12.30 -2.29
CA GLN A 108 20.04 13.48 -1.49
C GLN A 108 19.42 13.42 -0.09
N GLU A 109 18.16 12.99 0.03
CA GLU A 109 17.50 12.87 1.34
C GLU A 109 18.17 11.81 2.22
N ARG A 110 18.54 10.66 1.65
CA ARG A 110 19.31 9.64 2.38
C ARG A 110 20.68 10.16 2.80
N ALA A 111 21.34 10.92 1.92
CA ALA A 111 22.64 11.51 2.20
C ALA A 111 22.55 12.55 3.33
N ARG A 112 21.50 13.39 3.35
CA ARG A 112 21.25 14.38 4.41
C ARG A 112 21.03 13.71 5.76
N GLU A 113 20.16 12.71 5.80
CA GLU A 113 19.93 11.91 7.02
C GLU A 113 21.22 11.28 7.54
N ALA A 114 22.05 10.73 6.64
CA ALA A 114 23.33 10.20 7.02
C ALA A 114 24.30 11.29 7.52
N TYR A 115 24.36 12.46 6.87
CA TYR A 115 25.17 13.58 7.33
C TYR A 115 24.75 14.04 8.73
N ASP A 116 23.45 14.20 8.99
CA ASP A 116 22.94 14.63 10.29
C ASP A 116 23.24 13.61 11.38
N THR A 117 23.14 12.32 11.06
CA THR A 117 23.38 11.22 12.02
C THR A 117 24.86 11.00 12.29
N HIS A 118 25.69 11.08 11.24
CA HIS A 118 27.09 10.69 11.31
C HIS A 118 28.06 11.85 11.51
N THR A 119 27.61 13.11 11.57
CA THR A 119 28.55 14.23 11.78
C THR A 119 28.38 14.90 13.12
N VAL A 120 29.49 15.08 13.82
CA VAL A 120 29.55 15.84 15.08
C VAL A 120 30.27 17.16 14.85
N ASP A 121 29.82 18.20 15.55
CA ASP A 121 30.53 19.47 15.64
C ASP A 121 31.76 19.29 16.54
N VAL A 122 32.92 19.76 16.06
CA VAL A 122 34.19 19.71 16.80
C VAL A 122 34.73 21.11 17.11
N GLY A 123 33.91 22.14 16.93
CA GLY A 123 34.24 23.54 17.15
C GLY A 123 34.80 24.25 15.90
N GLY A 124 34.77 25.58 15.93
CA GLY A 124 35.37 26.42 14.87
C GLY A 124 34.72 26.28 13.49
N GLY A 125 33.48 25.81 13.39
CA GLY A 125 32.79 25.55 12.11
C GLY A 125 33.20 24.23 11.44
N HIS A 126 33.90 23.36 12.17
CA HIS A 126 34.33 22.05 11.68
C HIS A 126 33.37 20.96 12.14
N ARG A 127 33.03 20.05 11.21
CA ARG A 127 32.34 18.80 11.52
C ARG A 127 33.18 17.61 11.10
N GLU A 128 33.12 16.56 11.90
CA GLU A 128 33.79 15.29 11.66
C GLU A 128 32.78 14.17 11.49
N TRP A 129 33.06 13.25 10.57
CA TRP A 129 32.25 12.05 10.38
C TRP A 129 32.59 10.98 11.43
N ARG A 130 31.57 10.32 11.96
CA ARG A 130 31.62 9.22 12.91
C ARG A 130 31.13 7.94 12.23
N GLY A 131 32.00 6.94 12.20
CA GLY A 131 31.76 5.69 11.47
C GLY A 131 32.51 5.67 10.14
N GLY A 132 32.12 4.74 9.27
CA GLY A 132 32.76 4.53 7.97
C GLY A 132 31.90 4.94 6.78
N PRO A 133 32.32 4.53 5.57
CA PRO A 133 31.58 4.77 4.32
C PRO A 133 30.18 4.16 4.34
N ILE A 134 29.25 4.79 3.62
CA ILE A 134 27.83 4.39 3.57
C ILE A 134 27.36 4.06 2.17
N ARG A 135 26.28 3.28 2.05
CA ARG A 135 25.61 3.02 0.77
C ARG A 135 24.45 3.97 0.55
N ILE A 136 24.44 4.65 -0.61
CA ILE A 136 23.33 5.49 -1.08
C ILE A 136 22.95 4.98 -2.47
N ASP A 137 21.72 4.47 -2.59
CA ASP A 137 21.20 3.82 -3.81
C ASP A 137 22.17 2.77 -4.37
N GLY A 138 22.66 1.89 -3.49
CA GLY A 138 23.58 0.78 -3.82
C GLY A 138 25.05 1.17 -3.97
N VAL A 139 25.36 2.46 -4.13
CA VAL A 139 26.72 2.95 -4.34
C VAL A 139 27.38 3.33 -3.02
N MET A 140 28.62 2.86 -2.83
CA MET A 140 29.45 3.24 -1.68
C MET A 140 29.90 4.69 -1.81
N HIS A 141 29.68 5.48 -0.77
CA HIS A 141 30.15 6.84 -0.64
C HIS A 141 31.08 6.91 0.56
N SER A 142 32.28 7.47 0.38
CA SER A 142 33.09 7.91 1.50
C SER A 142 32.38 9.02 2.28
N GLU A 143 32.88 9.31 3.47
CA GLU A 143 32.35 10.31 4.40
C GLU A 143 32.21 11.69 3.72
N LYS A 144 33.24 12.06 2.94
CA LYS A 144 33.23 13.31 2.14
C LYS A 144 32.22 13.23 0.99
N GLN A 145 32.15 12.10 0.27
CA GLN A 145 31.21 11.92 -0.83
C GLN A 145 29.75 11.95 -0.36
N ALA A 146 29.45 11.33 0.79
CA ALA A 146 28.12 11.35 1.39
C ALA A 146 27.71 12.79 1.74
N THR A 147 28.62 13.54 2.37
CA THR A 147 28.38 14.95 2.69
C THR A 147 28.21 15.81 1.43
N TRP A 148 28.98 15.54 0.37
CA TRP A 148 28.84 16.22 -0.91
C TRP A 148 27.44 16.02 -1.49
N VAL A 149 26.96 14.77 -1.54
CA VAL A 149 25.61 14.44 -2.04
C VAL A 149 24.52 15.06 -1.15
N ALA A 150 24.70 15.06 0.18
CA ALA A 150 23.73 15.63 1.12
C ALA A 150 23.41 17.10 0.81
N ILE A 151 24.45 17.88 0.56
CA ILE A 151 24.31 19.32 0.34
C ILE A 151 24.01 19.64 -1.11
N ARG A 152 24.74 19.04 -2.07
CA ARG A 152 24.69 19.41 -3.48
C ARG A 152 23.71 18.58 -4.31
N GLY A 153 23.25 17.44 -3.79
CA GLY A 153 22.29 16.55 -4.46
C GLY A 153 22.87 15.72 -5.60
N GLU A 154 24.11 15.95 -5.99
CA GLU A 154 24.83 15.25 -7.06
C GLU A 154 26.07 14.52 -6.53
N ARG A 155 26.60 13.57 -7.28
CA ARG A 155 27.88 12.93 -6.95
C ARG A 155 29.04 13.80 -7.43
N PRO A 156 30.17 13.80 -6.70
CA PRO A 156 31.37 14.48 -7.18
C PRO A 156 31.91 13.79 -8.44
N THR A 157 32.35 14.60 -9.40
CA THR A 157 32.91 14.17 -10.69
C THR A 157 34.44 14.11 -10.68
N GLY A 158 35.06 14.64 -9.62
CA GLY A 158 36.50 14.59 -9.35
C GLY A 158 36.79 14.13 -7.92
N ALA A 159 38.09 14.09 -7.58
CA ALA A 159 38.51 13.73 -6.23
C ALA A 159 38.19 14.86 -5.25
N LEU A 160 37.60 14.53 -4.11
CA LEU A 160 37.27 15.51 -3.07
C LEU A 160 38.51 15.90 -2.27
N ILE A 161 38.77 17.21 -2.20
CA ILE A 161 39.83 17.81 -1.41
C ILE A 161 39.22 18.73 -0.34
N THR A 162 39.88 18.78 0.81
CA THR A 162 39.49 19.67 1.91
C THR A 162 40.32 20.94 1.84
N GLN A 163 39.67 22.10 1.91
CA GLN A 163 40.29 23.43 1.80
C GLN A 163 40.65 24.02 3.18
N CYS A 164 40.75 23.18 4.21
CA CYS A 164 41.16 23.57 5.55
C CYS A 164 42.19 22.58 6.11
N GLY A 165 42.95 23.01 7.13
CA GLY A 165 43.94 22.16 7.82
C GLY A 165 43.35 21.17 8.84
N HIS A 166 42.05 21.26 9.15
CA HIS A 166 41.43 20.36 10.14
C HIS A 166 41.32 18.93 9.61
N LYS A 167 42.05 18.02 10.24
CA LYS A 167 42.09 16.59 9.86
C LYS A 167 40.70 15.97 10.00
N GLY A 168 40.24 15.26 8.97
CA GLY A 168 38.93 14.61 9.00
C GLY A 168 37.73 15.55 8.82
N CYS A 169 37.95 16.83 8.51
CA CYS A 169 36.86 17.76 8.28
C CYS A 169 36.01 17.34 7.08
N VAL A 170 34.70 17.19 7.34
CA VAL A 170 33.67 16.96 6.33
C VAL A 170 32.75 18.16 6.16
N THR A 171 33.03 19.31 6.76
CA THR A 171 32.21 20.53 6.58
C THR A 171 32.04 20.85 5.08
N PRO A 172 30.81 20.92 4.55
CA PRO A 172 30.55 21.08 3.12
C PRO A 172 31.21 22.32 2.49
N ALA A 173 31.25 23.42 3.24
CA ALA A 173 31.87 24.68 2.83
C ALA A 173 33.38 24.58 2.63
N HIS A 174 34.03 23.58 3.25
CA HIS A 174 35.46 23.34 3.13
C HIS A 174 35.79 22.23 2.13
N GLN A 175 34.80 21.72 1.39
CA GLN A 175 35.02 20.69 0.39
C GLN A 175 34.99 21.29 -1.02
N SER A 176 36.00 20.95 -1.81
CA SER A 176 36.03 21.17 -3.25
C SER A 176 36.43 19.89 -3.97
N GLN A 177 36.35 19.87 -5.29
CA GLN A 177 36.77 18.72 -6.09
C GLN A 177 37.84 19.14 -7.10
N THR A 178 38.75 18.23 -7.44
CA THR A 178 39.68 18.43 -8.54
C THR A 178 38.92 18.55 -9.87
N ARG A 179 39.48 19.26 -10.85
CA ARG A 179 38.89 19.28 -12.21
C ARG A 179 38.79 17.84 -12.73
N SER A 180 37.62 17.48 -13.24
CA SER A 180 37.40 16.18 -13.87
C SER A 180 38.36 16.01 -15.05
N THR A 181 39.05 14.87 -15.15
CA THR A 181 39.95 14.54 -16.27
C THR A 181 39.20 14.12 -17.54
N ASN A 182 37.86 14.09 -17.53
CA ASN A 182 37.03 13.72 -18.68
C ASN A 182 36.84 14.86 -19.71
N GLY A 183 37.95 15.48 -20.10
CA GLY A 183 38.02 16.54 -21.12
C GLY A 183 38.55 16.09 -22.48
N ARG A 184 38.37 14.82 -22.90
CA ARG A 184 38.61 14.39 -24.30
C ARG A 184 37.50 13.46 -24.79
N LYS A 185 36.44 14.03 -25.32
CA LYS A 185 35.77 13.64 -26.58
C LYS A 185 34.54 14.52 -26.80
N ALA A 186 34.76 15.61 -27.52
CA ALA A 186 33.76 16.22 -28.37
C ALA A 186 34.48 16.51 -29.70
N ALA A 187 34.30 15.60 -30.66
CA ALA A 187 34.54 15.77 -32.08
C ALA A 187 33.51 14.89 -32.79
#